data_AF-A0A9X1B6D7-F1
#
_entry.id   AF-A0A9X1B6D7-F1
#
_cell.length_a   1.000
_cell.length_b   1.000
_cell.length_c   1.000
_cell.angle_alpha   90.00
_cell.angle_beta   90.00
_cell.angle_gamma   90.00
#
_symmetry.space_group_name_H-M   'P 1'
#
loop_
_entity.id
_entity.type
_entity.pdbx_description
1 polymer ?
#
loop_
_entity_poly.entity_id
_entity_poly.type
_entity_poly.pdbx_seq_one_letter_code
_entity_poly.pdbx_strand_id
1 'polypeptide(L)' 'MAQVIRRSGDEVTVEVTVRLSGSLLEMEEAILEATNAVGCCATEEALGRFDTDGSPIRVGETKLTAR' A
#
# COMPACT_ATOMS: atom_id res chain seq x y z
N MET A 1 -10.91 -7.45 -5.98
CA MET A 1 -10.79 -6.10 -5.38
C MET A 1 -10.01 -6.24 -4.09
N ALA A 2 -8.91 -5.49 -3.92
CA ALA A 2 -8.08 -5.53 -2.72
C ALA A 2 -8.51 -4.41 -1.76
N GLN A 3 -8.54 -4.68 -0.45
CA GLN A 3 -8.97 -3.71 0.56
C GLN A 3 -8.15 -3.85 1.84
N VAL A 4 -7.81 -2.72 2.48
CA VAL A 4 -7.15 -2.73 3.79
C VAL A 4 -8.19 -3.03 4.87
N ILE A 5 -8.08 -4.18 5.53
CA ILE A 5 -9.01 -4.60 6.60
C ILE A 5 -8.48 -4.29 8.00
N ARG A 6 -7.18 -4.07 8.14
CA ARG A 6 -6.53 -3.76 9.43
C ARG A 6 -5.30 -2.89 9.24
N ARG A 7 -5.14 -1.91 10.12
CA ARG A 7 -3.91 -1.13 10.31
C ARG A 7 -3.47 -1.30 11.76
N SER A 8 -2.22 -1.71 12.00
CA SER A 8 -1.72 -2.01 13.35
C SER A 8 -0.25 -1.59 13.46
N GLY A 9 0.02 -0.46 14.10
CA GLY A 9 1.37 0.12 14.13
C GLY A 9 1.90 0.32 12.71
N ASP A 10 3.06 -0.26 12.42
CA ASP A 10 3.73 -0.20 11.12
C ASP A 10 3.25 -1.27 10.12
N GLU A 11 2.24 -2.07 10.48
CA GLU A 11 1.72 -3.13 9.63
C GLU A 11 0.35 -2.78 9.06
N VAL A 12 0.08 -3.31 7.86
CA VAL A 12 -1.25 -3.28 7.22
C VAL A 12 -1.62 -4.69 6.76
N THR A 13 -2.88 -5.06 6.93
CA THR A 13 -3.43 -6.30 6.40
C THR A 13 -4.36 -5.96 5.25
N VAL A 14 -4.01 -6.46 4.07
CA VAL A 14 -4.81 -6.30 2.85
C VAL A 14 -5.50 -7.62 2.53
N GLU A 15 -6.81 -7.57 2.40
CA GLU A 15 -7.63 -8.68 1.94
C GLU A 15 -7.85 -8.56 0.43
N VAL A 16 -7.70 -9.68 -0.28
CA VAL A 16 -8.04 -9.76 -1.70
C VAL A 16 -8.72 -11.09 -1.99
N THR A 17 -9.69 -11.07 -2.89
CA THR A 17 -10.34 -12.26 -3.43
C THR A 17 -9.90 -12.48 -4.87
N VAL A 18 -9.45 -13.69 -5.18
CA VAL A 18 -8.97 -14.09 -6.51
C VAL A 18 -9.91 -15.14 -7.08
N ARG A 19 -10.27 -15.00 -8.35
CA ARG A 19 -11.09 -16.00 -9.05
C ARG A 19 -10.19 -17.08 -9.63
N LEU A 20 -10.31 -18.31 -9.12
CA LEU A 20 -9.57 -19.47 -9.59
C LEU A 20 -10.46 -20.35 -10.48
N SER A 21 -10.65 -19.93 -11.73
CA SER A 21 -11.46 -20.67 -12.70
C SER A 21 -10.95 -20.44 -14.13
N GLY A 22 -11.10 -21.42 -15.01
CA GLY A 22 -10.63 -21.34 -16.40
C GLY A 22 -9.40 -22.21 -16.63
N SER A 23 -8.60 -21.84 -17.62
CA SER A 23 -7.26 -22.38 -17.87
C SER A 23 -6.26 -21.88 -16.82
N LEU A 24 -5.10 -22.54 -16.74
CA LEU A 24 -4.04 -22.12 -15.81
C LEU A 24 -3.57 -20.68 -16.09
N LEU A 25 -3.43 -20.32 -17.38
CA LEU A 25 -3.02 -18.98 -17.79
C LEU A 25 -3.98 -17.90 -17.27
N GLU A 26 -5.30 -18.13 -17.40
CA GLU A 26 -6.32 -17.19 -16.89
C GLU A 26 -6.27 -17.07 -15.36
N MET A 27 -5.99 -18.17 -14.66
CA MET A 27 -5.81 -18.12 -13.20
C MET A 27 -4.55 -17.35 -12.80
N GLU A 28 -3.45 -17.53 -13.54
CA GLU A 28 -2.20 -16.80 -13.30
C GLU A 28 -2.38 -15.29 -13.55
N GLU A 29 -3.12 -14.90 -14.60
CA GLU A 29 -3.49 -13.50 -14.85
C GLU A 29 -4.32 -12.92 -13.70
N ALA A 30 -5.32 -13.66 -13.21
CA ALA A 30 -6.13 -13.21 -12.07
C ALA A 30 -5.31 -13.07 -10.77
N ILE A 31 -4.35 -13.97 -10.53
CA ILE A 31 -3.43 -13.90 -9.39
C ILE A 31 -2.52 -12.67 -9.52
N LEU A 32 -1.98 -12.42 -10.72
CA LEU A 32 -1.13 -11.27 -11.00
C LEU A 32 -1.88 -9.96 -10.76
N GLU A 33 -3.09 -9.81 -11.31
CA GLU A 33 -3.93 -8.63 -11.13
C GLU A 33 -4.22 -8.37 -9.65
N ALA A 34 -4.61 -9.42 -8.90
CA ALA A 34 -4.88 -9.32 -7.47
C ALA A 34 -3.65 -8.89 -6.66
N THR A 35 -2.48 -9.44 -6.99
CA THR A 35 -1.22 -9.11 -6.30
C THR A 35 -0.80 -7.67 -6.59
N ASN A 36 -0.96 -7.21 -7.83
CA ASN A 36 -0.72 -5.81 -8.19
C ASN A 36 -1.65 -4.87 -7.42
N ALA A 37 -2.93 -5.21 -7.29
CA ALA A 37 -3.89 -4.42 -6.52
C ALA A 37 -3.51 -4.34 -5.03
N VAL A 38 -3.04 -5.44 -4.43
CA VAL A 38 -2.50 -5.45 -3.06
C VAL A 38 -1.30 -4.51 -2.94
N GLY A 39 -0.37 -4.56 -3.91
CA GLY A 39 0.79 -3.68 -3.96
C GLY A 39 0.41 -2.20 -4.04
N CYS A 40 -0.57 -1.84 -4.86
CA CYS A 40 -1.10 -0.47 -4.94
C CYS A 40 -1.67 -0.01 -3.60
N CYS A 41 -2.56 -0.81 -2.97
CA CYS A 41 -3.14 -0.46 -1.66
C CYS A 41 -2.07 -0.28 -0.57
N ALA A 42 -1.09 -1.18 -0.50
CA ALA A 42 -0.01 -1.08 0.47
C ALA A 42 0.89 0.15 0.21
N THR A 43 1.13 0.49 -1.06
CA THR A 43 1.90 1.67 -1.45
C THR A 43 1.19 2.96 -1.08
N GLU A 44 -0.13 3.04 -1.23
CA GLU A 44 -0.93 4.19 -0.81
C GLU A 44 -0.82 4.43 0.71
N GLU A 45 -0.92 3.37 1.52
CA GLU A 45 -0.69 3.43 2.97
C GLU A 45 0.74 3.86 3.31
N ALA A 46 1.73 3.32 2.59
CA ALA A 46 3.14 3.67 2.78
C ALA A 46 3.40 5.15 2.44
N LEU A 47 2.83 5.67 1.36
CA LEU A 47 2.92 7.08 0.98
C LEU A 47 2.29 7.98 2.05
N GLY A 48 1.11 7.62 2.56
CA GLY A 48 0.49 8.33 3.67
C GLY A 48 1.42 8.39 4.88
N ARG A 49 2.04 7.29 5.28
CA ARG A 49 2.97 7.30 6.42
C ARG A 49 4.27 8.06 6.15
N PHE A 50 4.80 7.96 4.94
CA PHE A 50 6.04 8.65 4.56
C PHE A 50 5.85 10.17 4.51
N ASP A 51 4.71 10.65 4.00
CA ASP A 51 4.40 12.07 3.91
C ASP A 51 3.90 12.68 5.24
N THR A 52 3.40 11.84 6.17
CA THR A 52 2.84 12.27 7.47
C THR A 52 3.79 12.08 8.66
N ASP A 53 5.08 11.79 8.45
CA ASP A 53 6.03 11.64 9.57
C ASP A 53 6.24 12.96 10.35
N GLY A 54 5.76 14.09 9.79
CA GLY A 54 5.83 15.41 10.40
C GLY A 54 7.25 15.84 10.71
N SER A 55 8.24 15.12 10.17
CA SER A 55 9.63 15.35 10.46
C SER A 55 10.00 16.69 9.85
N PRO A 56 10.62 17.59 10.63
CA PRO A 56 10.99 18.89 10.12
C PRO A 56 11.95 18.75 8.96
N ILE A 57 11.63 19.36 7.82
CA ILE A 57 12.60 19.47 6.73
C ILE A 57 13.75 20.35 7.23
N ARG A 58 14.96 19.80 7.25
CA ARG A 58 16.18 20.53 7.62
C ARG A 58 16.93 20.96 6.37
N VAL A 59 17.14 22.27 6.22
CA VAL A 59 17.98 22.87 5.18
C VAL A 59 19.12 23.62 5.86
N GLY A 60 20.29 22.98 5.99
CA GLY A 60 21.38 23.48 6.83
C GLY A 60 20.95 23.57 8.29
N GLU A 61 21.06 24.76 8.89
CA GLU A 61 20.62 25.03 10.26
C GLU A 61 19.12 25.39 10.36
N THR A 62 18.43 25.57 9.22
CA THR A 62 17.04 26.02 9.19
C THR A 62 16.07 24.84 9.29
N LYS A 63 15.13 24.93 10.24
CA LYS A 63 14.03 23.98 10.45
C LYS A 63 12.74 24.50 9.80
N LEU A 64 12.23 23.80 8.79
CA LEU A 64 10.95 24.10 8.15
C LEU A 64 9.88 23.14 8.70
N THR A 65 8.78 23.67 9.24
CA THR A 65 7.63 22.87 9.73
C THR A 65 6.34 23.47 9.17
N ALA A 66 5.35 22.63 8.91
CA ALA A 66 3.97 23.11 8.74
C ALA A 66 3.48 23.70 10.08
N ARG A 67 2.59 24.69 10.02
CA ARG A 67 2.05 25.41 11.18
C ARG A 67 1.03 24.60 11.96
#